data_AF-A0A101HRV9-F1
#
_entry.id   AF-A0A101HRV9-F1
#
_cell.length_a   1.000
_cell.length_b   1.000
_cell.length_c   1.000
_cell.angle_alpha   90.00
_cell.angle_beta   90.00
_cell.angle_gamma   90.00
#
_symmetry.space_group_name_H-M   'P 1'
#
loop_
_entity.id
_entity.type
_entity.pdbx_description
1 polymer ?
#
loop_
_entity_poly.entity_id
_entity_poly.type
_entity_poly.pdbx_seq_one_letter_code
_entity_poly.pdbx_strand_id
1 'polypeptide(L)'
;MPSKLAVDSIISKLPGVHSARIVYDENGEMVEIHVLADISKPAKQLVRDIETAIYASTGVKIDRKIVSIAQISLDSDDEEEASVVRPYQKEEVQGYNFQLKSLETRATMRKLDITVMLDYEGRELEGSSIVDIGDDEKYMAIVESAVAAIRDVIPSFRIEFIEKLEYGMTEIVMAVGSALVNGKRKREAGARLCKKDSLSDFALVVLEIINKI
;
A
#
# COMPACT_ATOMS: atom_id res chain seq x y z
N MET A 1 -19.18 39.34 -20.23
CA MET A 1 -18.28 38.17 -20.27
C MET A 1 -17.98 37.78 -18.84
N PRO A 2 -18.17 36.52 -18.42
CA PRO A 2 -17.65 36.09 -17.12
C PRO A 2 -16.15 36.40 -17.10
N SER A 3 -15.69 37.09 -16.05
CA SER A 3 -14.33 37.63 -15.99
C SER A 3 -13.31 36.48 -16.08
N LYS A 4 -12.26 36.63 -16.89
CA LYS A 4 -11.18 35.63 -17.07
C LYS A 4 -10.60 35.12 -15.73
N LEU A 5 -10.64 35.95 -14.68
CA LEU A 5 -10.23 35.62 -13.30
C LEU A 5 -11.14 34.59 -12.59
N ALA A 6 -12.38 34.40 -13.04
CA ALA A 6 -13.32 33.49 -12.39
C ALA A 6 -13.00 32.02 -12.65
N VAL A 7 -12.50 31.67 -13.84
CA VAL A 7 -12.31 30.27 -14.26
C VAL A 7 -11.12 29.63 -13.54
N ASP A 8 -9.98 30.31 -13.45
CA ASP A 8 -8.81 29.87 -12.70
C ASP A 8 -9.15 29.56 -11.23
N SER A 9 -9.99 30.41 -10.64
CA SER A 9 -10.46 30.26 -9.25
C SER A 9 -11.37 29.06 -9.04
N ILE A 10 -12.08 28.62 -10.08
CA ILE A 10 -12.96 27.44 -10.04
C ILE A 10 -12.10 26.18 -10.15
N ILE A 11 -11.13 26.15 -11.06
CA ILE A 11 -10.22 25.02 -11.22
C ILE A 11 -9.38 24.82 -9.96
N SER A 12 -8.89 25.91 -9.37
CA SER A 12 -8.07 25.85 -8.14
C SER A 12 -8.85 25.36 -6.91
N LYS A 13 -10.19 25.32 -6.96
CA LYS A 13 -11.04 24.74 -5.91
C LYS A 13 -11.29 23.25 -6.09
N LEU A 14 -10.87 22.66 -7.21
CA LEU A 14 -11.02 21.23 -7.42
C LEU A 14 -10.12 20.48 -6.43
N PRO A 15 -10.63 19.40 -5.79
CA PRO A 15 -9.83 18.62 -4.86
C PRO A 15 -8.56 18.10 -5.53
N GLY A 16 -7.42 18.30 -4.87
CA GLY A 16 -6.10 17.92 -5.35
C GLY A 16 -5.43 18.95 -6.26
N VAL A 17 -6.07 20.09 -6.58
CA VAL A 17 -5.44 21.17 -7.35
C VAL A 17 -4.82 22.20 -6.41
N HIS A 18 -3.53 22.50 -6.60
CA HIS A 18 -2.84 23.56 -5.86
C HIS A 18 -2.89 24.90 -6.60
N SER A 19 -2.76 24.87 -7.93
CA SER A 19 -2.85 26.06 -8.76
C SER A 19 -3.25 25.71 -10.18
N ALA A 20 -3.92 26.65 -10.84
CA ALA A 20 -4.25 26.55 -12.25
C ALA A 20 -3.98 27.88 -12.95
N ARG A 21 -3.51 27.81 -14.19
CA ARG A 21 -3.32 28.96 -15.06
C ARG A 21 -3.88 28.65 -16.44
N ILE A 22 -4.69 29.57 -16.96
CA ILE A 22 -5.28 29.47 -18.29
C ILE A 22 -4.62 30.49 -19.22
N VAL A 23 -4.22 30.04 -20.40
CA VAL A 23 -3.72 30.89 -21.50
C VAL A 23 -4.85 31.06 -22.51
N TYR A 24 -5.10 32.32 -22.88
CA TYR A 24 -6.12 32.70 -23.84
C TYR A 24 -5.48 33.25 -25.10
N ASP A 25 -6.10 33.02 -26.26
CA ASP A 25 -5.73 33.67 -27.51
C ASP A 25 -6.27 35.11 -27.61
N GLU A 26 -6.01 35.75 -28.75
CA GLU A 26 -6.49 37.11 -29.06
C GLU A 26 -8.03 37.20 -29.18
N ASN A 27 -8.70 36.08 -29.51
CA ASN A 27 -10.15 35.97 -29.60
C ASN A 27 -10.81 35.68 -28.24
N GLY A 28 -10.02 35.40 -27.21
CA GLY A 28 -10.48 35.05 -25.87
C GLY A 28 -10.83 33.56 -25.70
N GLU A 29 -10.43 32.70 -26.62
CA GLU A 29 -10.54 31.24 -26.51
C GLU A 29 -9.41 30.66 -25.65
N MET A 30 -9.72 29.59 -24.90
CA MET A 30 -8.73 28.90 -24.07
C MET A 30 -7.87 28.00 -24.95
N VAL A 31 -6.56 28.27 -25.00
CA VAL A 31 -5.60 27.51 -25.82
C VAL A 31 -4.75 26.54 -24.99
N GLU A 32 -4.46 26.88 -23.74
CA GLU A 32 -3.71 26.02 -22.82
C GLU A 32 -4.23 26.18 -21.39
N ILE A 33 -4.26 25.08 -20.65
CA ILE A 33 -4.63 25.03 -19.24
C ILE A 33 -3.54 24.25 -18.51
N HIS A 34 -2.78 24.92 -17.65
CA HIS A 34 -1.70 24.33 -16.87
C HIS A 34 -2.15 24.18 -15.42
N VAL A 35 -2.09 22.96 -14.90
CA VAL A 35 -2.56 22.64 -13.55
C VAL A 35 -1.44 21.96 -12.77
N LEU A 36 -1.16 22.50 -11.58
CA LEU A 36 -0.33 21.84 -10.59
C LEU A 36 -1.25 21.16 -9.58
N ALA A 37 -1.10 19.86 -9.44
CA ALA A 37 -1.94 19.03 -8.58
C ALA A 37 -1.10 18.11 -7.69
N ASP A 38 -1.70 17.59 -6.62
CA ASP A 38 -1.13 16.47 -5.89
C ASP A 38 -1.38 15.14 -6.62
N ILE A 39 -0.82 14.08 -6.08
CA ILE A 39 -1.03 12.70 -6.56
C ILE A 39 -2.34 12.07 -6.04
N SER A 40 -3.20 12.83 -5.35
CA SER A 40 -4.44 12.29 -4.75
C SER A 40 -5.52 11.92 -5.77
N LYS A 41 -5.39 12.35 -7.04
CA LYS A 41 -6.30 11.94 -8.13
C LYS A 41 -5.51 11.57 -9.38
N PRO A 42 -5.90 10.53 -10.13
CA PRO A 42 -5.31 10.25 -11.43
C PRO A 42 -5.50 11.42 -12.40
N ALA A 43 -4.45 11.81 -13.12
CA ALA A 43 -4.49 12.94 -14.06
C ALA A 43 -5.69 12.87 -15.04
N LYS A 44 -6.01 11.68 -15.58
CA LYS A 44 -7.16 11.50 -16.48
C LYS A 44 -8.51 11.84 -15.84
N GLN A 45 -8.66 11.56 -14.55
CA GLN A 45 -9.87 11.93 -13.80
C GLN A 45 -9.89 13.43 -13.55
N LEU A 46 -8.75 14.02 -13.19
CA LEU A 46 -8.64 15.46 -12.97
C LEU A 46 -8.94 16.27 -14.25
N VAL A 47 -8.48 15.82 -15.43
CA VAL A 47 -8.85 16.43 -16.72
C VAL A 47 -10.37 16.43 -16.93
N ARG A 48 -11.07 15.37 -16.54
CA ARG A 48 -12.54 15.29 -16.65
C ARG A 48 -13.23 16.24 -15.67
N ASP A 49 -12.73 16.33 -14.45
CA ASP A 49 -13.24 17.26 -13.44
C ASP A 49 -13.07 18.71 -13.93
N ILE A 50 -11.93 19.05 -14.54
CA ILE A 50 -11.65 20.37 -15.13
C ILE A 50 -12.60 20.67 -16.29
N GLU A 51 -12.75 19.75 -17.24
CA GLU A 51 -13.70 19.92 -18.37
C GLU A 51 -15.13 20.15 -17.86
N THR A 52 -15.56 19.37 -16.87
CA THR A 52 -16.89 19.45 -16.28
C THR A 52 -17.09 20.78 -15.55
N ALA A 53 -16.09 21.23 -14.78
CA ALA A 53 -16.16 22.49 -14.03
C ALA A 53 -16.19 23.71 -14.97
N ILE A 54 -15.38 23.70 -16.03
CA ILE A 54 -15.38 24.77 -17.04
C ILE A 54 -16.72 24.79 -17.78
N TYR A 55 -17.22 23.62 -18.20
CA TYR A 55 -18.51 23.54 -18.88
C TYR A 55 -19.67 24.00 -17.98
N ALA A 56 -19.68 23.59 -16.71
CA ALA A 56 -20.72 23.98 -15.76
C ALA A 56 -20.70 25.48 -15.43
N SER A 57 -19.52 26.11 -15.39
CA SER A 57 -19.37 27.52 -15.02
C SER A 57 -19.48 28.50 -16.19
N THR A 58 -19.09 28.08 -17.39
CA THR A 58 -19.00 28.96 -18.57
C THR A 58 -19.91 28.54 -19.72
N GLY A 59 -20.41 27.31 -19.71
CA GLY A 59 -21.11 26.70 -20.86
C GLY A 59 -20.19 26.30 -22.01
N VAL A 60 -18.88 26.54 -21.91
CA VAL A 60 -17.91 26.25 -22.97
C VAL A 60 -17.36 24.84 -22.79
N LYS A 61 -17.38 24.07 -23.87
CA LYS A 61 -16.73 22.76 -23.93
C LYS A 61 -15.30 22.93 -24.43
N ILE A 62 -14.35 22.36 -23.71
CA ILE A 62 -12.92 22.40 -24.06
C ILE A 62 -12.44 21.06 -24.59
N ASP A 63 -11.41 21.05 -25.45
CA ASP A 63 -10.69 19.84 -25.78
C ASP A 63 -9.74 19.49 -24.62
N ARG A 64 -9.79 18.24 -24.14
CA ARG A 64 -8.90 17.73 -23.10
C ARG A 64 -7.41 17.85 -23.46
N LYS A 65 -7.07 17.92 -24.74
CA LYS A 65 -5.68 18.06 -25.22
C LYS A 65 -5.01 19.36 -24.79
N ILE A 66 -5.78 20.40 -24.47
CA ILE A 66 -5.23 21.68 -24.00
C ILE A 66 -4.88 21.66 -22.50
N VAL A 67 -5.27 20.61 -21.78
CA VAL A 67 -5.04 20.47 -20.34
C VAL A 67 -3.75 19.72 -20.06
N SER A 68 -2.79 20.41 -19.46
CA SER A 68 -1.55 19.86 -18.95
C SER A 68 -1.59 19.79 -17.43
N ILE A 69 -1.24 18.63 -16.85
CA ILE A 69 -1.21 18.43 -15.41
C ILE A 69 0.19 18.01 -15.00
N ALA A 70 0.78 18.78 -14.08
CA ALA A 70 1.96 18.38 -13.34
C ALA A 70 1.53 17.91 -11.94
N GLN A 71 1.89 16.69 -11.56
CA GLN A 71 1.58 16.15 -10.24
C GLN A 71 2.81 16.16 -9.35
N ILE A 72 2.67 16.66 -8.13
CA ILE A 72 3.74 16.71 -7.12
C ILE A 72 3.32 15.91 -5.88
N SER A 73 4.24 15.11 -5.34
CA SER A 73 4.08 14.49 -4.03
C SER A 73 4.43 15.52 -2.97
N LEU A 74 3.41 16.19 -2.43
CA LEU A 74 3.59 16.93 -1.19
C LEU A 74 3.51 15.92 -0.06
N ASP A 75 4.64 15.67 0.59
CA ASP A 75 4.68 15.07 1.92
C ASP A 75 4.02 16.08 2.86
N SER A 76 2.69 16.01 2.96
CA SER A 76 1.94 16.81 3.92
C SER A 76 2.13 16.21 5.31
N ASP A 77 3.18 16.66 5.98
CA ASP A 77 3.16 16.86 7.41
C ASP A 77 2.10 17.92 7.70
N ASP A 78 0.86 17.49 7.88
CA ASP A 78 -0.19 18.17 8.65
C ASP A 78 -1.37 17.19 8.78
N GLU A 79 -1.37 16.44 9.87
CA GLU A 79 -2.53 15.69 10.34
C GLU A 79 -3.40 16.66 11.16
N GLU A 80 -4.60 16.98 10.67
CA GLU A 80 -5.77 17.05 11.55
C GLU A 80 -7.01 16.47 10.86
N GLU A 81 -7.80 15.85 11.72
CA GLU A 81 -8.81 14.83 11.47
C GLU A 81 -10.01 15.34 10.66
N ALA A 82 -10.34 14.61 9.58
CA ALA A 82 -11.73 14.35 9.22
C ALA A 82 -11.81 13.13 8.32
N SER A 83 -12.60 12.15 8.76
CA SER A 83 -13.07 11.01 7.99
C SER A 83 -13.62 11.42 6.62
N VAL A 84 -12.77 11.37 5.60
CA VAL A 84 -13.20 11.29 4.21
C VAL A 84 -12.74 9.93 3.74
N VAL A 85 -13.69 9.09 3.34
CA VAL A 85 -13.42 7.80 2.69
C VAL A 85 -12.51 8.09 1.49
N ARG A 86 -11.20 7.91 1.68
CA ARG A 86 -10.23 7.99 0.60
C ARG A 86 -10.56 6.82 -0.33
N PRO A 87 -10.84 7.04 -1.63
CA PRO A 87 -10.92 5.92 -2.56
C PRO A 87 -9.62 5.13 -2.45
N TYR A 88 -9.71 3.80 -2.44
CA TYR A 88 -8.59 2.86 -2.27
C TYR A 88 -7.52 3.18 -3.33
N GLN A 89 -6.61 4.09 -3.00
CA GLN A 89 -5.42 4.35 -3.77
C GLN A 89 -4.50 3.22 -3.38
N LYS A 90 -4.30 2.32 -4.33
CA LYS A 90 -3.17 1.41 -4.30
C LYS A 90 -1.96 2.33 -4.38
N GLU A 91 -1.47 2.80 -3.22
CA GLU A 91 -0.12 3.33 -3.12
C GLU A 91 0.74 2.31 -3.87
N GLU A 92 1.53 2.76 -4.84
CA GLU A 92 2.58 1.93 -5.41
C GLU A 92 3.58 1.71 -4.27
N VAL A 93 3.25 0.74 -3.42
CA VAL A 93 4.12 0.29 -2.37
C VAL A 93 5.30 -0.28 -3.12
N GLN A 94 6.45 0.36 -2.96
CA GLN A 94 7.75 -0.24 -3.23
C GLN A 94 7.89 -1.37 -2.20
N GLY A 95 7.14 -2.44 -2.44
CA GLY A 95 6.96 -3.53 -1.50
C GLY A 95 8.29 -4.22 -1.30
N TYR A 96 8.56 -4.59 -0.07
CA TYR A 96 9.64 -5.52 0.19
C TYR A 96 9.44 -6.79 -0.66
N ASN A 97 10.52 -7.40 -1.13
CA ASN A 97 10.45 -8.61 -1.97
C ASN A 97 11.08 -9.80 -1.23
N PHE A 98 10.63 -10.05 0.00
CA PHE A 98 11.05 -11.24 0.73
C PHE A 98 10.47 -12.49 0.07
N GLN A 99 11.31 -13.50 -0.15
CA GLN A 99 10.91 -14.78 -0.72
C GLN A 99 11.35 -15.91 0.21
N LEU A 100 10.47 -16.89 0.41
CA LEU A 100 10.80 -18.08 1.19
C LEU A 100 11.75 -18.97 0.38
N LYS A 101 12.95 -19.23 0.90
CA LYS A 101 13.91 -20.18 0.30
C LYS A 101 13.71 -21.57 0.86
N SER A 102 13.75 -21.70 2.19
CA SER A 102 13.54 -22.98 2.87
C SER A 102 12.89 -22.79 4.23
N LEU A 103 12.25 -23.86 4.68
CA LEU A 103 11.75 -24.04 6.03
C LEU A 103 12.22 -25.41 6.47
N GLU A 104 13.09 -25.44 7.47
CA GLU A 104 13.66 -26.66 8.03
C GLU A 104 13.13 -26.88 9.43
N THR A 105 12.86 -28.14 9.76
CA THR A 105 12.45 -28.54 11.10
C THR A 105 13.31 -29.69 11.57
N ARG A 106 13.80 -29.60 12.81
CA ARG A 106 14.58 -30.66 13.45
C ARG A 106 13.94 -31.03 14.78
N ALA A 107 13.31 -32.19 14.80
CA ALA A 107 12.72 -32.73 16.01
C ALA A 107 13.76 -33.45 16.87
N THR A 108 13.69 -33.21 18.19
CA THR A 108 14.36 -34.00 19.23
C THR A 108 13.30 -34.73 20.07
N MET A 109 13.63 -35.28 21.24
CA MET A 109 12.63 -35.98 22.05
C MET A 109 11.64 -35.04 22.77
N ARG A 110 11.98 -33.76 22.93
CA ARG A 110 11.15 -32.76 23.63
C ARG A 110 10.90 -31.49 22.84
N LYS A 111 11.81 -31.15 21.93
CA LYS A 111 11.84 -29.86 21.23
C LYS A 111 11.80 -30.03 19.72
N LEU A 112 11.18 -29.09 19.04
CA LEU A 112 11.20 -28.89 17.61
C LEU A 112 11.97 -27.60 17.33
N ASP A 113 13.15 -27.72 16.74
CA ASP A 113 13.89 -26.57 16.22
C ASP A 113 13.32 -26.22 14.84
N ILE A 114 13.05 -24.95 14.60
CA ILE A 114 12.54 -24.44 13.33
C ILE A 114 13.53 -23.39 12.81
N THR A 115 13.90 -23.51 11.53
CA THR A 115 14.74 -22.55 10.83
C THR A 115 14.05 -22.13 9.54
N VAL A 116 13.90 -20.83 9.33
CA VAL A 116 13.33 -20.22 8.12
C VAL A 116 14.42 -19.43 7.42
N MET A 117 14.65 -19.75 6.15
CA MET A 117 15.57 -19.01 5.27
C MET A 117 14.78 -18.17 4.27
N LEU A 118 15.10 -16.88 4.22
CA LEU A 118 14.49 -15.92 3.30
C LEU A 118 15.54 -15.36 2.33
N ASP A 119 15.11 -15.07 1.10
CA ASP A 119 15.83 -14.22 0.17
C ASP A 119 15.27 -12.80 0.27
N TYR A 120 16.15 -11.82 0.39
CA TYR A 120 15.80 -10.42 0.22
C TYR A 120 16.87 -9.75 -0.62
N GLU A 121 16.50 -9.39 -1.86
CA GLU A 121 17.40 -8.76 -2.83
C GLU A 121 18.71 -9.54 -3.06
N GLY A 122 18.63 -10.87 -3.07
CA GLY A 122 19.79 -11.77 -3.25
C GLY A 122 20.63 -11.97 -1.99
N ARG A 123 20.25 -11.38 -0.84
CA ARG A 123 20.82 -11.70 0.47
C ARG A 123 20.00 -12.78 1.15
N GLU A 124 20.68 -13.80 1.68
CA GLU A 124 20.05 -14.81 2.52
C GLU A 124 19.95 -14.32 3.97
N LEU A 125 18.76 -14.46 4.54
CA LEU A 125 18.43 -14.12 5.92
C LEU A 125 17.93 -15.37 6.62
N GLU A 126 18.36 -15.57 7.86
CA GLU A 126 18.01 -16.73 8.68
C GLU A 126 17.24 -16.26 9.91
N GLY A 127 16.18 -16.98 10.25
CA GLY A 127 15.49 -16.82 11.51
C GLY A 127 15.14 -18.17 12.09
N SER A 128 15.26 -18.29 13.40
CA SER A 128 15.10 -19.56 14.10
C SER A 128 14.28 -19.44 15.38
N SER A 129 13.57 -20.49 15.73
CA SER A 129 12.86 -20.63 17.00
C SER A 129 12.88 -22.07 17.48
N ILE A 130 12.48 -22.28 18.73
CA ILE A 130 12.43 -23.59 19.35
C ILE A 130 11.11 -23.69 20.13
N VAL A 131 10.36 -24.76 19.88
CA VAL A 131 9.08 -25.02 20.55
C VAL A 131 9.04 -26.44 21.10
N ASP A 132 8.25 -26.69 22.14
CA ASP A 132 8.06 -28.05 22.64
C ASP A 132 7.21 -28.88 21.65
N ILE A 133 7.53 -30.17 21.52
CA ILE A 133 6.80 -31.07 20.60
C ILE A 133 5.35 -31.30 21.04
N GLY A 134 5.03 -31.09 22.31
CA GLY A 134 3.67 -31.17 22.83
C GLY A 134 2.84 -29.91 22.60
N ASP A 135 3.40 -28.85 22.01
CA ASP A 135 2.68 -27.61 21.76
C ASP A 135 1.66 -27.81 20.62
N ASP A 136 0.42 -27.39 20.86
CA ASP A 136 -0.67 -27.49 19.88
C ASP A 136 -0.56 -26.38 18.81
N GLU A 137 0.21 -25.33 19.07
CA GLU A 137 0.39 -24.14 18.22
C GLU A 137 1.82 -24.01 17.67
N LYS A 138 2.46 -25.13 17.30
CA LYS A 138 3.79 -25.16 16.66
C LYS A 138 3.93 -24.23 15.45
N TYR A 139 2.82 -23.88 14.82
CA TYR A 139 2.80 -22.93 13.71
C TYR A 139 3.32 -21.54 14.14
N MET A 140 3.14 -21.16 15.41
CA MET A 140 3.63 -19.89 15.94
C MET A 140 5.15 -19.80 15.89
N ALA A 141 5.84 -20.90 16.18
CA ALA A 141 7.30 -20.96 16.11
C ALA A 141 7.81 -20.70 14.67
N ILE A 142 7.05 -21.07 13.64
CA ILE A 142 7.37 -20.73 12.24
C ILE A 142 7.21 -19.23 12.00
N VAL A 143 6.13 -18.65 12.50
CA VAL A 143 5.85 -17.21 12.39
C VAL A 143 6.96 -16.41 13.07
N GLU A 144 7.37 -16.82 14.27
CA GLU A 144 8.47 -16.21 15.02
C GLU A 144 9.79 -16.30 14.26
N SER A 145 10.10 -17.46 13.66
CA SER A 145 11.30 -17.64 12.84
C SER A 145 11.28 -16.71 11.62
N ALA A 146 10.16 -16.63 10.91
CA ALA A 146 10.02 -15.72 9.77
C ALA A 146 10.15 -14.24 10.19
N VAL A 147 9.51 -13.85 11.29
CA VAL A 147 9.61 -12.49 11.84
C VAL A 147 11.05 -12.18 12.29
N ALA A 148 11.76 -13.15 12.89
CA ALA A 148 13.15 -13.00 13.27
C ALA A 148 14.04 -12.71 12.05
N ALA A 149 13.89 -13.48 10.97
CA ALA A 149 14.63 -13.26 9.72
C ALA A 149 14.33 -11.88 9.10
N ILE A 150 13.06 -11.44 9.11
CA ILE A 150 12.64 -10.13 8.57
C ILE A 150 13.21 -8.97 9.40
N ARG A 151 13.32 -9.15 10.72
CA ARG A 151 13.79 -8.09 11.63
C ARG A 151 15.26 -7.71 11.45
N ASP A 152 16.05 -8.55 10.79
CA ASP A 152 17.41 -8.19 10.37
C ASP A 152 17.44 -7.03 9.36
N VAL A 153 16.37 -6.86 8.59
CA VAL A 153 16.20 -5.74 7.63
C VAL A 153 15.22 -4.70 8.16
N ILE A 154 14.14 -5.14 8.82
CA ILE A 154 13.04 -4.29 9.27
C ILE A 154 12.79 -4.53 10.77
N PRO A 155 13.58 -3.93 11.68
CA PRO A 155 13.50 -4.20 13.12
C PRO A 155 12.11 -3.92 13.73
N SER A 156 11.35 -3.02 13.12
CA SER A 156 10.02 -2.62 13.59
C SER A 156 8.90 -3.59 13.19
N PHE A 157 9.17 -4.57 12.32
CA PHE A 157 8.18 -5.51 11.84
C PHE A 157 7.70 -6.44 12.95
N ARG A 158 6.39 -6.67 12.99
CA ARG A 158 5.75 -7.61 13.90
C ARG A 158 4.43 -8.12 13.32
N ILE A 159 4.06 -9.32 13.72
CA ILE A 159 2.69 -9.82 13.61
C ILE A 159 1.93 -9.35 14.86
N GLU A 160 0.81 -8.67 14.65
CA GLU A 160 -0.09 -8.20 15.72
C GLU A 160 -1.19 -9.21 16.01
N PHE A 161 -1.61 -9.96 15.00
CA PHE A 161 -2.65 -10.96 15.09
C PHE A 161 -2.38 -12.08 14.09
N ILE A 162 -2.59 -13.33 14.50
CA ILE A 162 -2.65 -14.48 13.61
C ILE A 162 -3.68 -15.47 14.14
N GLU A 163 -4.49 -16.02 13.25
CA GLU A 163 -5.53 -16.97 13.59
C GLU A 163 -5.68 -18.01 12.50
N LYS A 164 -5.89 -19.26 12.92
CA LYS A 164 -6.24 -20.38 12.06
C LYS A 164 -7.74 -20.62 12.14
N LEU A 165 -8.41 -20.57 10.99
CA LEU A 165 -9.85 -20.80 10.85
C LEU A 165 -10.10 -22.06 10.02
N GLU A 166 -11.02 -22.90 10.46
CA GLU A 166 -11.59 -23.96 9.64
C GLU A 166 -12.79 -23.43 8.84
N TYR A 167 -12.73 -23.54 7.52
CA TYR A 167 -13.83 -23.21 6.62
C TYR A 167 -14.20 -24.44 5.77
N GLY A 168 -15.23 -25.15 6.22
CA GLY A 168 -15.62 -26.43 5.64
C GLY A 168 -14.52 -27.48 5.85
N MET A 169 -13.95 -28.01 4.77
CA MET A 169 -12.84 -28.97 4.81
C MET A 169 -11.46 -28.32 4.60
N THR A 170 -11.40 -26.99 4.64
CA THR A 170 -10.18 -26.23 4.34
C THR A 170 -9.77 -25.42 5.56
N GLU A 171 -8.49 -25.47 5.90
CA GLU A 171 -7.90 -24.57 6.90
C GLU A 171 -7.42 -23.30 6.21
N ILE A 172 -7.64 -22.16 6.85
CA ILE A 172 -7.21 -20.83 6.42
C ILE A 172 -6.39 -20.23 7.55
N VAL A 173 -5.21 -19.69 7.24
CA VAL A 173 -4.47 -18.83 8.15
C VAL A 173 -4.69 -17.37 7.75
N MET A 174 -5.03 -16.53 8.72
CA MET A 174 -5.16 -15.09 8.55
C MET A 174 -4.21 -14.40 9.52
N ALA A 175 -3.56 -13.32 9.08
CA ALA A 175 -2.68 -12.54 9.94
C ALA A 175 -2.76 -11.05 9.64
N VAL A 176 -2.46 -10.25 10.65
CA VAL A 176 -2.26 -8.80 10.56
C VAL A 176 -0.86 -8.50 11.08
N GLY A 177 -0.08 -7.76 10.31
CA GLY A 177 1.25 -7.31 10.71
C GLY A 177 1.45 -5.82 10.47
N SER A 178 2.48 -5.27 11.09
CA SER A 178 2.81 -3.86 10.97
C SER A 178 4.31 -3.63 11.01
N ALA A 179 4.76 -2.55 10.37
CA ALA A 179 6.10 -2.01 10.47
C ALA A 179 6.05 -0.48 10.49
N LEU A 180 7.13 0.15 10.93
CA LEU A 180 7.35 1.58 10.78
C LEU A 180 7.98 1.86 9.42
N VAL A 181 7.30 2.65 8.58
CA VAL A 181 7.76 3.12 7.28
C VAL A 181 7.70 4.65 7.29
N ASN A 182 8.84 5.32 7.05
CA ASN A 182 8.95 6.79 7.11
C ASN A 182 8.38 7.40 8.40
N GLY A 183 8.64 6.76 9.55
CA GLY A 183 8.16 7.21 10.86
C GLY A 183 6.68 6.89 11.16
N LYS A 184 5.89 6.45 10.18
CA LYS A 184 4.48 6.10 10.34
C LYS A 184 4.31 4.59 10.45
N ARG A 185 3.38 4.13 11.31
CA ARG A 185 3.07 2.70 11.41
C ARG A 185 2.13 2.30 10.28
N LYS A 186 2.62 1.50 9.36
CA LYS A 186 1.81 0.88 8.31
C LYS A 186 1.40 -0.53 8.72
N ARG A 187 0.15 -0.88 8.44
CA ARG A 187 -0.49 -2.15 8.80
C ARG A 187 -1.00 -2.81 7.53
N GLU A 188 -0.81 -4.11 7.43
CA GLU A 188 -1.33 -4.92 6.34
C GLU A 188 -1.87 -6.25 6.86
N ALA A 189 -2.75 -6.84 6.08
CA ALA A 189 -3.34 -8.14 6.36
C ALA A 189 -3.07 -9.14 5.22
N GLY A 190 -2.91 -10.40 5.60
CA GLY A 190 -2.70 -11.52 4.69
C GLY A 190 -3.60 -12.68 5.07
N ALA A 191 -3.96 -13.49 4.08
CA ALA A 191 -4.71 -14.72 4.30
C ALA A 191 -4.32 -15.79 3.29
N ARG A 192 -4.16 -17.03 3.74
CA ARG A 192 -3.78 -18.16 2.90
C ARG A 192 -4.59 -19.40 3.22
N LEU A 193 -4.95 -20.15 2.18
CA LEU A 193 -5.44 -21.52 2.33
C LEU A 193 -4.26 -22.42 2.72
N CYS A 194 -4.35 -23.09 3.86
CA CYS A 194 -3.34 -24.03 4.31
C CYS A 194 -3.43 -25.30 3.47
N LYS A 195 -2.34 -25.65 2.78
CA LYS A 195 -2.27 -26.96 2.11
C LYS A 195 -2.05 -28.04 3.18
N LYS A 196 -2.69 -29.20 2.98
CA LYS A 196 -2.45 -30.38 3.84
C LYS A 196 -0.95 -30.63 3.96
N ASP A 197 -0.49 -30.80 5.20
CA ASP A 197 0.90 -31.11 5.58
C ASP A 197 1.92 -30.00 5.28
N SER A 198 1.49 -28.78 4.95
CA SER A 198 2.36 -27.64 4.66
C SER A 198 2.39 -26.65 5.82
N LEU A 199 3.45 -26.73 6.61
CA LEU A 199 3.81 -25.72 7.61
C LEU A 199 4.23 -24.38 6.98
N SER A 200 4.57 -24.38 5.69
CA SER A 200 5.06 -23.19 4.98
C SER A 200 4.04 -22.07 4.83
N ASP A 201 2.74 -22.35 4.84
CA ASP A 201 1.71 -21.31 4.65
C ASP A 201 1.71 -20.27 5.78
N PHE A 202 2.17 -20.65 6.98
CA PHE A 202 2.37 -19.72 8.10
C PHE A 202 3.54 -18.75 7.87
N ALA A 203 4.64 -19.20 7.27
CA ALA A 203 5.70 -18.29 6.86
C ALA A 203 5.25 -17.40 5.69
N LEU A 204 4.56 -17.99 4.71
CA LEU A 204 4.13 -17.28 3.50
C LEU A 204 3.10 -16.19 3.80
N VAL A 205 2.19 -16.36 4.78
CA VAL A 205 1.24 -15.30 5.15
C VAL A 205 1.98 -14.10 5.79
N VAL A 206 3.05 -14.36 6.54
CA VAL A 206 3.94 -13.31 7.08
C VAL A 206 4.63 -12.56 5.94
N LEU A 207 5.17 -13.28 4.95
CA LEU A 207 5.81 -12.68 3.77
C LEU A 207 4.82 -11.86 2.93
N GLU A 208 3.60 -12.37 2.75
CA GLU A 208 2.54 -11.65 2.04
C GLU A 208 2.22 -10.30 2.70
N ILE A 209 2.23 -10.24 4.03
CA ILE A 209 1.99 -9.01 4.78
C ILE A 209 3.15 -8.03 4.58
N ILE A 210 4.39 -8.44 4.87
CA ILE A 210 5.54 -7.53 4.78
C ILE A 210 5.76 -7.02 3.36
N ASN A 211 5.52 -7.85 2.34
CA ASN A 211 5.69 -7.45 0.95
C ASN A 211 4.59 -6.48 0.47
N LYS A 212 3.50 -6.29 1.24
CA LYS A 212 2.47 -5.27 1.00
C LYS A 212 2.66 -3.99 1.82
N ILE A 213 3.47 -4.05 2.89
CA ILE A 213 3.82 -2.87 3.72
C ILE A 213 4.79 -2.00 2.93
#